data_AF-A0A7S3IBL6-F1
#
_entry.id   AF-A0A7S3IBL6-F1
#
_cell.length_a   1.000
_cell.length_b   1.000
_cell.length_c   1.000
_cell.angle_alpha   90.00
_cell.angle_beta   90.00
_cell.angle_gamma   90.00
#
_symmetry.space_group_name_H-M   'P 1'
#
loop_
_entity.id
_entity.type
_entity.pdbx_description
1 polymer ?
#
loop_
_entity_poly.entity_id
_entity_poly.type
_entity_poly.pdbx_seq_one_letter_code
_entity_poly.pdbx_strand_id
1 'polypeptide(L)'
;DKCLSCPSSGTKHFTSDSRCLEECPQGVSFHYENTTSNTFHCIDTCYEKHYVDEPNNYCKPCMEVCLSCEDATTCSSCDLEGENPFLTPDQVCRPQCDPQHYEYTLNGEKRCFESECPSGSLRFTDTQGKLVCILPENCPSEGYYVSPDDKDCFGCHETCLTCSGSTETDCLTCDETQENAFLTEESKCVAQCPAD
;
A
#
# COMPACT_ATOMS: atom_id res chain seq x y z
N ASP A 1 30.90 -20.81 -30.32
CA ASP A 1 31.78 -20.80 -29.12
C ASP A 1 31.07 -20.16 -27.95
N LYS A 2 31.30 -20.66 -26.73
CA LYS A 2 30.80 -20.02 -25.50
C LYS A 2 31.58 -18.73 -25.27
N CYS A 3 30.92 -17.59 -25.38
CA CYS A 3 31.51 -16.27 -25.16
C CYS A 3 31.31 -15.85 -23.70
N LEU A 4 32.25 -15.07 -23.14
CA LEU A 4 32.08 -14.43 -21.82
C LEU A 4 31.34 -13.08 -21.91
N SER A 5 31.35 -12.47 -23.10
CA SER A 5 30.66 -11.22 -23.46
C SER A 5 30.59 -11.08 -24.98
N CYS A 6 29.72 -10.21 -25.48
CA CYS A 6 29.61 -9.91 -26.91
C CYS A 6 30.44 -8.68 -27.32
N PRO A 7 30.93 -8.63 -28.58
CA PRO A 7 31.65 -7.46 -29.09
C PRO A 7 30.79 -6.19 -29.01
N SER A 8 31.40 -5.06 -28.66
CA SER A 8 30.75 -3.74 -28.59
C SER A 8 30.48 -3.08 -29.95
N SER A 9 30.86 -3.74 -31.04
CA SER A 9 30.67 -3.27 -32.42
C SER A 9 29.68 -4.19 -33.15
N GLY A 10 28.53 -3.62 -33.51
CA GLY A 10 27.36 -4.35 -34.03
C GLY A 10 26.35 -4.73 -32.94
N THR A 11 25.08 -4.90 -33.30
CA THR A 11 24.01 -5.35 -32.39
C THR A 11 24.10 -6.86 -32.17
N LYS A 12 24.98 -7.29 -31.25
CA LYS A 12 25.06 -8.69 -30.79
C LYS A 12 24.56 -8.81 -29.37
N HIS A 13 23.64 -9.74 -29.15
CA HIS A 13 22.98 -9.97 -27.87
C HIS A 13 23.54 -11.23 -27.20
N PHE A 14 23.88 -11.10 -25.91
CA PHE A 14 24.35 -12.19 -25.08
C PHE A 14 23.17 -13.03 -24.58
N THR A 15 23.22 -14.33 -24.78
CA THR A 15 22.14 -15.27 -24.43
C THR A 15 22.47 -16.07 -23.18
N SER A 16 21.46 -16.60 -22.51
CA SER A 16 21.60 -17.41 -21.29
C SER A 16 22.46 -18.68 -21.49
N ASP A 17 22.59 -19.20 -22.72
CA ASP A 17 23.49 -20.30 -23.06
C ASP A 17 24.91 -19.86 -23.47
N SER A 18 25.27 -18.62 -23.10
CA SER A 18 26.59 -17.99 -23.32
C SER A 18 26.96 -17.84 -24.80
N ARG A 19 25.99 -17.53 -25.66
CA ARG A 19 26.23 -17.25 -27.09
C ARG A 19 25.96 -15.79 -27.41
N CYS A 20 26.63 -15.30 -28.46
CA CYS A 20 26.36 -14.00 -29.04
C CYS A 20 25.58 -14.17 -30.34
N LEU A 21 24.34 -13.72 -30.36
CA LEU A 21 23.45 -13.80 -31.52
C LEU A 21 23.15 -12.40 -32.06
N GLU A 22 22.92 -12.29 -33.36
CA GLU A 22 22.49 -11.02 -33.98
C GLU A 22 21.01 -10.73 -33.67
N GLU A 23 20.20 -11.78 -33.50
CA GLU A 23 18.81 -11.71 -33.08
C GLU A 23 18.57 -12.65 -31.89
N CYS A 24 17.72 -12.26 -30.94
CA CYS A 24 17.34 -13.17 -29.86
C CYS A 24 16.53 -14.35 -30.40
N PRO A 25 16.69 -15.57 -29.85
CA PRO A 25 15.94 -16.75 -30.30
C PRO A 25 14.43 -16.52 -30.24
N GLN A 26 13.67 -17.12 -31.17
CA GLN A 26 12.23 -16.94 -31.21
C GLN A 26 11.53 -17.62 -30.02
N GLY A 27 10.86 -16.84 -29.18
CA GLY A 27 10.08 -17.34 -28.04
C GLY A 27 10.20 -16.54 -26.75
N VAL A 28 10.20 -15.19 -26.83
CA VAL A 28 10.24 -14.22 -25.71
C VAL A 28 11.59 -14.13 -24.99
N SER A 29 12.54 -13.41 -25.58
CA SER A 29 13.67 -12.84 -24.84
C SER A 29 13.62 -11.33 -24.97
N PHE A 30 13.60 -10.62 -23.84
CA PHE A 30 13.69 -9.17 -23.75
C PHE A 30 15.12 -8.69 -23.99
N HIS A 31 15.23 -7.53 -24.61
CA HIS A 31 16.50 -6.86 -24.88
C HIS A 31 16.87 -5.98 -23.69
N TYR A 32 17.92 -6.35 -22.96
CA TYR A 32 18.46 -5.54 -21.87
C TYR A 32 19.74 -4.84 -22.31
N GLU A 33 19.76 -3.52 -22.19
CA GLU A 33 20.94 -2.71 -22.47
C GLU A 33 21.67 -2.37 -21.16
N ASN A 34 22.88 -2.90 -21.01
CA ASN A 34 23.77 -2.48 -19.95
C ASN A 34 24.58 -1.25 -20.41
N THR A 35 24.10 -0.06 -20.07
CA THR A 35 24.71 1.23 -20.48
C THR A 35 26.13 1.42 -19.94
N THR A 36 26.48 0.82 -18.80
CA THR A 36 27.82 0.91 -18.20
C THR A 36 28.88 0.13 -18.97
N SER A 37 28.51 -1.03 -19.50
CA SER A 37 29.41 -1.92 -20.26
C SER A 37 29.19 -1.88 -21.77
N ASN A 38 28.16 -1.15 -22.22
CA ASN A 38 27.69 -1.10 -23.60
C ASN A 38 27.44 -2.50 -24.18
N THR A 39 26.78 -3.37 -23.40
CA THR A 39 26.45 -4.76 -23.78
C THR A 39 24.94 -4.98 -23.83
N PHE A 40 24.49 -5.78 -24.80
CA PHE A 40 23.09 -6.17 -24.95
C PHE A 40 22.90 -7.63 -24.52
N HIS A 41 21.85 -7.93 -23.77
CA HIS A 41 21.50 -9.27 -23.28
C HIS A 41 20.11 -9.66 -23.76
N CYS A 42 19.93 -10.92 -24.14
CA CYS A 42 18.64 -11.56 -24.30
C CYS A 42 18.28 -12.20 -22.95
N ILE A 43 17.28 -11.67 -22.25
CA ILE A 43 16.82 -12.19 -20.96
C ILE A 43 15.33 -12.53 -21.01
N ASP A 44 14.90 -13.58 -20.31
CA ASP A 44 13.51 -14.04 -20.40
C ASP A 44 12.54 -13.21 -19.53
N THR A 45 13.07 -12.41 -18.61
CA THR A 45 12.35 -11.45 -17.76
C THR A 45 13.23 -10.23 -17.51
N CYS A 46 12.68 -9.01 -17.61
CA CYS A 46 13.40 -7.81 -17.20
C CYS A 46 13.76 -7.86 -15.71
N TYR A 47 14.95 -7.37 -15.37
CA TYR A 47 15.38 -7.24 -13.97
C TYR A 47 14.51 -6.21 -13.24
N GLU A 48 14.58 -6.22 -11.90
CA GLU A 48 13.93 -5.20 -11.07
C GLU A 48 14.29 -3.78 -11.53
N LYS A 49 13.39 -2.83 -11.27
CA LYS A 49 13.49 -1.43 -11.74
C LYS A 49 13.50 -1.27 -13.26
N HIS A 50 13.05 -2.26 -14.03
CA HIS A 50 12.85 -2.15 -15.47
C HIS A 50 11.47 -2.66 -15.88
N TYR A 51 10.87 -2.01 -16.89
CA TYR A 51 9.65 -2.46 -17.56
C TYR A 51 9.95 -2.90 -18.99
N VAL A 52 9.01 -3.65 -19.58
CA VAL A 52 9.07 -4.06 -20.98
C VAL A 52 8.45 -2.97 -21.84
N ASP A 53 9.26 -2.35 -22.70
CA ASP A 53 8.81 -1.41 -23.71
C ASP A 53 8.34 -2.14 -24.96
N GLU A 54 7.03 -2.32 -25.08
CA GLU A 54 6.39 -2.90 -26.26
C GLU A 54 6.31 -1.89 -27.42
N PRO A 55 6.35 -2.35 -28.69
CA PRO A 55 6.38 -3.75 -29.14
C PRO A 55 7.79 -4.33 -29.26
N ASN A 56 8.83 -3.55 -28.96
CA ASN A 56 10.22 -3.92 -29.26
C ASN A 56 10.85 -4.82 -28.18
N ASN A 57 10.13 -5.12 -27.09
CA ASN A 57 10.57 -5.99 -26.01
C ASN A 57 11.88 -5.53 -25.34
N TYR A 58 12.11 -4.22 -25.29
CA TYR A 58 13.29 -3.67 -24.60
C TYR A 58 13.00 -3.47 -23.12
N CYS A 59 13.90 -3.93 -22.26
CA CYS A 59 13.86 -3.60 -20.84
C CYS A 59 14.35 -2.15 -20.66
N LYS A 60 13.43 -1.23 -20.36
CA LYS A 60 13.75 0.16 -20.05
C LYS A 60 13.67 0.42 -18.55
N PRO A 61 14.52 1.30 -18.00
CA PRO A 61 14.49 1.59 -16.57
C PRO A 61 13.19 2.30 -16.19
N CYS A 62 12.69 1.99 -15.00
CA CYS A 62 11.65 2.73 -14.31
C CYS A 62 12.13 4.14 -13.93
N MET A 63 11.22 5.00 -13.46
CA MET A 63 11.62 6.18 -12.70
C MET A 63 12.47 5.75 -11.48
N GLU A 64 13.49 6.54 -11.13
CA GLU A 64 14.44 6.20 -10.06
C GLU A 64 13.76 5.89 -8.71
N VAL A 65 12.59 6.47 -8.47
CA VAL A 65 11.83 6.31 -7.23
C VAL A 65 10.99 5.02 -7.18
N CYS A 66 10.77 4.34 -8.31
CA CYS A 66 9.99 3.10 -8.34
C CYS A 66 10.88 1.88 -8.07
N LEU A 67 10.35 0.88 -7.38
CA LEU A 67 10.95 -0.46 -7.32
C LEU A 67 10.54 -1.30 -8.53
N SER A 68 9.28 -1.19 -8.94
CA SER A 68 8.74 -1.77 -10.18
C SER A 68 7.78 -0.77 -10.85
N CYS A 69 7.59 -0.89 -12.17
CA CYS A 69 6.78 0.03 -12.95
C CYS A 69 6.10 -0.69 -14.13
N GLU A 70 4.98 -0.12 -14.59
CA GLU A 70 4.30 -0.55 -15.81
C GLU A 70 4.92 0.12 -17.04
N ASP A 71 5.27 1.40 -16.92
CA ASP A 71 5.98 2.16 -17.94
C ASP A 71 6.99 3.17 -17.34
N ALA A 72 7.54 4.06 -18.17
CA ALA A 72 8.51 5.08 -17.74
C ALA A 72 7.98 6.10 -16.72
N THR A 73 6.68 6.13 -16.45
CA THR A 73 5.99 7.14 -15.64
C THR A 73 5.12 6.57 -14.52
N THR A 74 4.72 5.31 -14.62
CA THR A 74 3.77 4.67 -13.71
C THR A 74 4.47 3.63 -12.83
N CYS A 75 4.64 3.91 -11.54
CA CYS A 75 5.16 2.93 -10.58
C CYS A 75 4.09 1.90 -10.25
N SER A 76 4.47 0.62 -10.19
CA SER A 76 3.61 -0.45 -9.66
C SER A 76 3.93 -0.74 -8.18
N SER A 77 5.17 -0.48 -7.75
CA SER A 77 5.58 -0.54 -6.35
C SER A 77 6.72 0.43 -6.03
N CYS A 78 6.84 0.77 -4.75
CA CYS A 78 7.85 1.70 -4.23
C CYS A 78 8.91 0.97 -3.41
N ASP A 79 10.11 1.54 -3.35
CA ASP A 79 11.18 1.05 -2.48
C ASP A 79 10.83 1.34 -1.01
N LEU A 80 10.56 0.28 -0.24
CA LEU A 80 10.08 0.37 1.14
C LEU A 80 11.15 0.89 2.11
N GLU A 81 12.42 0.71 1.78
CA GLU A 81 13.57 1.17 2.58
C GLU A 81 14.07 2.55 2.11
N GLY A 82 13.50 3.08 1.03
CA GLY A 82 13.86 4.38 0.44
C GLY A 82 13.13 5.58 1.05
N GLU A 83 13.45 6.76 0.56
CA GLU A 83 12.83 8.03 0.98
C GLU A 83 11.37 8.17 0.54
N ASN A 84 10.93 7.38 -0.45
CA ASN A 84 9.60 7.49 -1.07
C ASN A 84 8.83 6.17 -1.00
N PRO A 85 8.43 5.69 0.19
CA PRO A 85 7.88 4.35 0.33
C PRO A 85 6.38 4.24 0.00
N PHE A 86 5.66 5.36 -0.16
CA PHE A 86 4.21 5.35 -0.38
C PHE A 86 3.85 5.44 -1.86
N LEU A 87 3.10 4.45 -2.36
CA LEU A 87 2.51 4.52 -3.70
C LEU A 87 1.18 5.29 -3.66
N THR A 88 1.10 6.38 -4.42
CA THR A 88 -0.12 7.19 -4.54
C THR A 88 -1.11 6.61 -5.56
N PRO A 89 -2.39 7.05 -5.54
CA PRO A 89 -3.39 6.68 -6.56
C PRO A 89 -2.93 6.98 -8.00
N ASP A 90 -2.20 8.08 -8.18
CA ASP A 90 -1.57 8.48 -9.45
C ASP A 90 -0.39 7.60 -9.88
N GLN A 91 -0.13 6.48 -9.19
CA GLN A 91 0.98 5.56 -9.47
C GLN A 91 2.38 6.21 -9.32
N VAL A 92 2.54 7.11 -8.35
CA VAL A 92 3.82 7.79 -8.07
C VAL A 92 4.26 7.50 -6.64
N CYS A 93 5.56 7.27 -6.44
CA CYS A 93 6.13 7.07 -5.12
C CYS A 93 6.41 8.42 -4.42
N ARG A 94 5.97 8.55 -3.17
CA ARG A 94 6.08 9.77 -2.35
C ARG A 94 6.57 9.45 -0.92
N PRO A 95 7.13 10.44 -0.19
CA PRO A 95 7.59 10.23 1.18
C PRO A 95 6.44 10.09 2.17
N GLN A 96 5.29 10.71 1.89
CA GLN A 96 4.08 10.72 2.71
C GLN A 96 2.87 10.83 1.78
N CYS A 97 1.71 10.39 2.27
CA CYS A 97 0.45 10.64 1.59
C CYS A 97 0.00 12.09 1.73
N ASP A 98 -0.91 12.53 0.86
CA ASP A 98 -1.64 13.77 1.09
C ASP A 98 -2.39 13.68 2.44
N PRO A 99 -2.48 14.76 3.24
CA PRO A 99 -3.19 14.74 4.51
C PRO A 99 -4.67 14.31 4.41
N GLN A 100 -5.29 14.43 3.24
CA GLN A 100 -6.66 14.00 2.97
C GLN A 100 -6.78 12.53 2.56
N HIS A 101 -5.66 11.84 2.35
CA HIS A 101 -5.63 10.45 1.93
C HIS A 101 -5.39 9.52 3.11
N TYR A 102 -6.01 8.34 3.05
CA TYR A 102 -5.81 7.27 4.01
C TYR A 102 -4.50 6.54 3.73
N GLU A 103 -3.65 6.46 4.74
CA GLU A 103 -2.46 5.62 4.72
C GLU A 103 -2.81 4.17 5.03
N TYR A 104 -2.29 3.23 4.25
CA TYR A 104 -2.43 1.82 4.53
C TYR A 104 -1.08 1.10 4.42
N THR A 105 -0.79 0.26 5.40
CA THR A 105 0.34 -0.65 5.35
C THR A 105 -0.17 -2.09 5.37
N LEU A 106 0.03 -2.82 4.27
CA LEU A 106 -0.37 -4.22 4.15
C LEU A 106 0.84 -5.06 3.75
N ASN A 107 1.20 -6.06 4.57
CA ASN A 107 2.35 -6.92 4.33
C ASN A 107 3.67 -6.15 4.09
N GLY A 108 3.81 -4.98 4.71
CA GLY A 108 4.97 -4.10 4.54
C GLY A 108 4.84 -3.07 3.41
N GLU A 109 3.95 -3.29 2.44
CA GLU A 109 3.71 -2.33 1.37
C GLU A 109 2.90 -1.13 1.87
N LYS A 110 3.32 0.09 1.49
CA LYS A 110 2.65 1.32 1.89
C LYS A 110 1.95 1.98 0.71
N ARG A 111 0.68 2.31 0.89
CA ARG A 111 -0.19 2.90 -0.14
C ARG A 111 -1.03 4.04 0.41
N CYS A 112 -1.36 4.98 -0.47
CA CYS A 112 -2.30 6.06 -0.19
C CYS A 112 -3.63 5.78 -0.90
N PHE A 113 -4.74 6.05 -0.21
CA PHE A 113 -6.10 5.90 -0.74
C PHE A 113 -6.87 7.22 -0.61
N GLU A 114 -7.58 7.64 -1.66
CA GLU A 114 -8.19 8.97 -1.68
C GLU A 114 -9.36 9.15 -0.71
N SER A 115 -10.26 8.17 -0.65
CA SER A 115 -11.53 8.31 0.07
C SER A 115 -12.05 7.01 0.66
N GLU A 116 -11.69 5.87 0.05
CA GLU A 116 -12.11 4.54 0.47
C GLU A 116 -10.90 3.65 0.71
N CYS A 117 -10.95 2.94 1.83
CA CYS A 117 -9.98 1.90 2.13
C CYS A 117 -10.24 0.64 1.30
N PRO A 118 -9.21 -0.16 1.00
CA PRO A 118 -9.36 -1.38 0.22
C PRO A 118 -10.32 -2.38 0.88
N SER A 119 -10.86 -3.30 0.07
CA SER A 119 -11.82 -4.29 0.56
C SER A 119 -11.28 -5.09 1.75
N GLY A 120 -12.09 -5.20 2.80
CA GLY A 120 -11.71 -5.88 4.04
C GLY A 120 -11.00 -4.99 5.05
N SER A 121 -10.85 -3.69 4.79
CA SER A 121 -10.35 -2.72 5.74
C SER A 121 -11.38 -1.62 6.03
N LEU A 122 -11.21 -0.95 7.16
CA LEU A 122 -12.03 0.15 7.64
C LEU A 122 -11.26 1.46 7.53
N ARG A 123 -12.00 2.54 7.32
CA ARG A 123 -11.50 3.89 7.58
C ARG A 123 -11.34 4.08 9.08
N PHE A 124 -10.31 4.85 9.46
CA PHE A 124 -10.06 5.23 10.83
C PHE A 124 -9.29 6.55 10.85
N THR A 125 -9.61 7.40 11.83
CA THR A 125 -8.84 8.60 12.13
C THR A 125 -8.12 8.35 13.45
N ASP A 126 -6.80 8.37 13.44
CA ASP A 126 -6.03 8.15 14.65
C ASP A 126 -6.16 9.32 15.65
N THR A 127 -5.61 9.15 16.84
CA THR A 127 -5.67 10.17 17.91
C THR A 127 -4.94 11.47 17.57
N GLN A 128 -4.12 11.49 16.50
CA GLN A 128 -3.43 12.67 15.98
C GLN A 128 -4.19 13.32 14.81
N GLY A 129 -5.35 12.78 14.41
CA GLY A 129 -6.14 13.25 13.28
C GLY A 129 -5.68 12.71 11.92
N LYS A 130 -4.82 11.68 11.90
CA LYS A 130 -4.32 11.08 10.66
C LYS A 130 -5.29 10.05 10.13
N LEU A 131 -5.58 10.13 8.82
CA LEU A 131 -6.41 9.18 8.11
C LEU A 131 -5.61 7.90 7.81
N VAL A 132 -6.09 6.76 8.30
CA VAL A 132 -5.45 5.46 8.10
C VAL A 132 -6.49 4.39 7.81
N CYS A 133 -6.11 3.42 6.99
CA CYS A 133 -6.88 2.20 6.81
C CYS A 133 -6.43 1.17 7.84
N ILE A 134 -7.36 0.54 8.54
CA ILE A 134 -7.08 -0.51 9.52
C ILE A 134 -7.90 -1.76 9.22
N LEU A 135 -7.43 -2.92 9.68
CA LEU A 135 -8.24 -4.13 9.65
C LEU A 135 -9.31 -4.07 10.77
N PRO A 136 -10.48 -4.71 10.61
CA PRO A 136 -11.55 -4.67 11.62
C PRO A 136 -11.11 -5.07 13.03
N GLU A 137 -10.21 -6.05 13.15
CA GLU A 137 -9.63 -6.49 14.41
C GLU A 137 -8.70 -5.46 15.10
N ASN A 138 -8.26 -4.45 14.36
CA ASN A 138 -7.42 -3.35 14.87
C ASN A 138 -8.24 -2.12 15.25
N CYS A 139 -9.56 -2.13 15.06
CA CYS A 139 -10.43 -1.08 15.60
C CYS A 139 -10.38 -1.16 17.13
N PRO A 140 -10.02 -0.07 17.85
CA PRO A 140 -9.90 -0.11 19.30
C PRO A 140 -11.22 -0.55 19.95
N SER A 141 -11.15 -1.45 20.93
CA SER A 141 -12.36 -1.90 21.63
C SER A 141 -12.92 -0.85 22.58
N GLU A 142 -12.06 -0.01 23.13
CA GLU A 142 -12.43 1.06 24.05
C GLU A 142 -12.57 2.38 23.28
N GLY A 143 -13.69 3.06 23.47
CA GLY A 143 -13.99 4.35 22.86
C GLY A 143 -14.31 4.29 21.37
N TYR A 144 -14.30 3.12 20.72
CA TYR A 144 -14.64 2.96 19.31
C TYR A 144 -15.50 1.70 19.06
N TYR A 145 -16.16 1.68 17.92
CA TYR A 145 -16.90 0.53 17.41
C TYR A 145 -16.76 0.41 15.90
N VAL A 146 -16.90 -0.81 15.39
CA VAL A 146 -16.92 -1.08 13.95
C VAL A 146 -18.33 -0.82 13.42
N SER A 147 -18.47 0.06 12.41
CA SER A 147 -19.68 0.17 11.59
C SER A 147 -19.47 -0.60 10.28
N PRO A 148 -20.06 -1.81 10.12
CA PRO A 148 -19.90 -2.60 8.90
C PRO A 148 -20.53 -1.93 7.67
N ASP A 149 -21.62 -1.21 7.86
CA ASP A 149 -22.36 -0.54 6.78
C ASP A 149 -21.56 0.63 6.20
N ASP A 150 -20.94 1.43 7.07
CA ASP A 150 -20.11 2.57 6.67
C ASP A 150 -18.65 2.20 6.38
N LYS A 151 -18.25 0.95 6.69
CA LYS A 151 -16.86 0.46 6.63
C LYS A 151 -15.91 1.38 7.38
N ASP A 152 -16.29 1.73 8.61
CA ASP A 152 -15.58 2.70 9.44
C ASP A 152 -15.40 2.18 10.86
N CYS A 153 -14.39 2.73 11.55
CA CYS A 153 -14.15 2.54 12.97
C CYS A 153 -14.47 3.86 13.67
N PHE A 154 -15.71 4.01 14.13
CA PHE A 154 -16.21 5.25 14.70
C PHE A 154 -15.99 5.33 16.20
N GLY A 155 -15.83 6.56 16.69
CA GLY A 155 -15.83 6.82 18.13
C GLY A 155 -17.19 6.53 18.75
N CYS A 156 -17.15 5.99 19.97
CA CYS A 156 -18.29 5.93 20.86
C CYS A 156 -18.73 7.33 21.30
N HIS A 157 -19.94 7.42 21.86
CA HIS A 157 -20.32 8.60 22.63
C HIS A 157 -19.34 8.83 23.80
N GLU A 158 -19.07 10.10 24.12
CA GLU A 158 -18.03 10.49 25.10
C GLU A 158 -18.26 9.94 26.52
N THR A 159 -19.49 9.51 26.82
CA THR A 159 -19.86 8.93 28.12
C THR A 159 -19.71 7.41 28.17
N CYS A 160 -19.55 6.73 27.03
CA CYS A 160 -19.39 5.28 26.97
C CYS A 160 -17.90 4.90 26.99
N LEU A 161 -17.56 3.80 27.70
CA LEU A 161 -16.24 3.16 27.57
C LEU A 161 -16.22 2.21 26.36
N THR A 162 -17.29 1.45 26.16
CA THR A 162 -17.51 0.63 24.96
C THR A 162 -18.95 0.81 24.46
N CYS A 163 -19.17 0.65 23.17
CA CYS A 163 -20.47 0.92 22.55
C CYS A 163 -20.74 -0.01 21.35
N SER A 164 -22.01 -0.12 20.97
CA SER A 164 -22.45 -0.74 19.72
C SER A 164 -22.79 0.26 18.61
N GLY A 165 -22.64 1.56 18.90
CA GLY A 165 -23.06 2.67 18.07
C GLY A 165 -22.54 4.00 18.62
N SER A 166 -22.71 5.09 17.86
CA SER A 166 -22.16 6.40 18.22
C SER A 166 -23.06 7.23 19.14
N THR A 167 -24.27 6.77 19.46
CA THR A 167 -25.22 7.55 20.25
C THR A 167 -25.08 7.30 21.75
N GLU A 168 -25.60 8.22 22.57
CA GLU A 168 -25.61 8.08 24.03
C GLU A 168 -26.39 6.85 24.52
N THR A 169 -27.28 6.28 23.69
CA THR A 169 -28.08 5.08 23.96
C THR A 169 -27.45 3.78 23.45
N ASP A 170 -26.26 3.83 22.87
CA ASP A 170 -25.58 2.66 22.34
C ASP A 170 -24.44 2.17 23.26
N CYS A 171 -24.40 2.62 24.52
CA CYS A 171 -23.34 2.19 25.44
C CYS A 171 -23.52 0.72 25.82
N LEU A 172 -22.40 -0.02 25.78
CA LEU A 172 -22.30 -1.40 26.27
C LEU A 172 -21.64 -1.45 27.65
N THR A 173 -20.67 -0.56 27.88
CA THR A 173 -20.06 -0.34 29.20
C THR A 173 -19.78 1.14 29.42
N CYS A 174 -19.74 1.51 30.70
CA CYS A 174 -19.43 2.86 31.14
C CYS A 174 -18.02 2.93 31.71
N ASP A 175 -17.40 4.10 31.62
CA ASP A 175 -16.10 4.32 32.26
C ASP A 175 -16.30 4.51 33.76
N GLU A 176 -15.98 3.46 34.53
CA GLU A 176 -16.10 3.45 35.99
C GLU A 176 -15.18 4.48 36.68
N THR A 177 -14.18 5.02 35.97
CA THR A 177 -13.27 6.04 36.49
C THR A 177 -13.78 7.47 36.28
N GLN A 178 -14.84 7.65 35.50
CA GLN A 178 -15.41 8.94 35.13
C GLN A 178 -16.70 9.24 35.90
N GLU A 179 -17.25 10.44 35.68
CA GLU A 179 -18.50 10.86 36.32
C GLU A 179 -19.67 9.92 35.97
N ASN A 180 -19.72 9.35 34.76
CA ASN A 180 -20.82 8.55 34.25
C ASN A 180 -20.59 7.04 34.39
N ALA A 181 -20.42 6.54 35.62
CA ALA A 181 -20.03 5.16 35.88
C ALA A 181 -21.15 4.10 35.78
N PHE A 182 -22.43 4.50 35.70
CA PHE A 182 -23.55 3.57 35.80
C PHE A 182 -24.27 3.39 34.46
N LEU A 183 -24.40 2.13 34.00
CA LEU A 183 -25.16 1.78 32.79
C LEU A 183 -26.64 1.56 33.12
N THR A 184 -27.55 2.22 32.41
CA THR A 184 -29.00 2.05 32.54
C THR A 184 -29.55 0.97 31.61
N GLU A 185 -30.82 0.57 31.79
CA GLU A 185 -31.49 -0.39 30.90
C GLU A 185 -31.66 0.14 29.46
N GLU A 186 -31.68 1.46 29.29
CA GLU A 186 -31.71 2.12 27.98
C GLU A 186 -30.31 2.27 27.34
N SER A 187 -29.32 1.52 27.83
CA SER A 187 -27.94 1.54 27.32
C SER A 187 -27.29 2.93 27.36
N LYS A 188 -27.59 3.71 28.41
CA LYS A 188 -26.97 5.01 28.68
C LYS A 188 -26.03 4.96 29.88
N CYS A 189 -24.94 5.71 29.80
CA CYS A 189 -24.05 5.95 30.94
C CYS A 189 -24.44 7.22 31.68
N VAL A 190 -24.71 7.09 32.99
CA VAL A 190 -25.18 8.17 33.86
C VAL A 190 -24.36 8.24 35.15
N ALA A 191 -24.34 9.43 35.77
CA ALA A 191 -23.57 9.66 36.98
C ALA A 191 -24.17 9.08 38.27
N GLN A 192 -25.47 8.80 38.26
CA GLN A 192 -26.19 8.22 39.40
C GLN A 192 -27.23 7.24 38.90
N CYS A 193 -27.43 6.14 39.63
CA CYS A 193 -28.54 5.22 39.34
C CYS A 193 -29.88 5.97 39.44
N PRO A 194 -30.78 5.84 38.44
CA PRO A 194 -32.13 6.36 38.54
C PRO A 194 -32.82 5.83 39.80
N ALA A 195 -33.58 6.68 40.49
CA ALA A 195 -34.39 6.25 41.62
C ALA A 195 -35.63 5.51 41.08
N ASP A 196 -35.81 4.26 41.54
CA ASP A 196 -37.05 3.47 41.38
C ASP A 196 -38.30 4.19 41.92
#